data_AF-A0AAC9MWC6-F1
#
_entry.id   AF-A0AAC9MWC6-F1
#
_cell.length_a   1.000
_cell.length_b   1.000
_cell.length_c   1.000
_cell.angle_alpha   90.00
_cell.angle_beta   90.00
_cell.angle_gamma   90.00
#
_symmetry.space_group_name_H-M   'P 1'
#
loop_
_entity.id
_entity.type
_entity.pdbx_description
1 polymer ?
#
loop_
_entity_poly.entity_id
_entity_poly.type
_entity_poly.pdbx_seq_one_letter_code
_entity_poly.pdbx_strand_id
1 'polypeptide(L)' 'MTSVRLQHWRKSSRSAQETDCIEIGDAPGIVGIRDTKNRDGGTLIVDRPAFDRFIAATKANRLA' A
#
# COMPACT_ATOMS: atom_id res chain seq x y z
N MET A 1 -16.74 18.20 6.15
CA MET A 1 -15.71 17.42 5.42
C MET A 1 -15.10 16.45 6.41
N THR A 2 -15.46 15.17 6.34
CA THR A 2 -14.88 14.15 7.23
C THR A 2 -13.46 13.87 6.74
N SER A 3 -12.45 14.18 7.55
CA SER A 3 -11.07 13.85 7.23
C SER A 3 -10.93 12.32 7.23
N VAL A 4 -10.61 11.74 6.07
CA VAL A 4 -10.29 10.32 5.95
C VAL A 4 -8.84 10.15 6.41
N ARG A 5 -8.63 9.38 7.48
CA ARG A 5 -7.28 9.02 7.98
C ARG A 5 -6.98 7.56 7.69
N LEU A 6 -5.81 7.31 7.13
CA LEU A 6 -5.25 5.97 6.97
C LEU A 6 -4.87 5.38 8.33
N GLN A 7 -5.27 4.15 8.57
CA GLN A 7 -5.05 3.38 9.79
C GLN A 7 -4.56 1.96 9.46
N HIS A 8 -4.33 1.16 10.51
CA HIS A 8 -3.97 -0.27 10.41
C HIS A 8 -2.79 -0.56 9.47
N TRP A 9 -1.73 0.24 9.58
CA TRP A 9 -0.51 0.04 8.79
C TRP A 9 0.08 -1.35 9.01
N ARG A 10 0.22 -2.12 7.92
CA ARG A 10 0.82 -3.45 7.91
C ARG A 10 2.05 -3.47 7.05
N LYS A 11 3.17 -3.88 7.64
CA LYS A 11 4.43 -4.14 6.94
C LYS A 11 4.39 -5.53 6.30
N SER A 12 5.00 -5.67 5.12
CA SER A 12 5.17 -6.98 4.49
C SER A 12 6.03 -7.91 5.36
N SER A 13 5.60 -9.17 5.52
CA SER A 13 6.40 -10.20 6.19
C SER A 13 7.66 -10.58 5.39
N ARG A 14 7.73 -10.20 4.11
CA ARG A 14 8.92 -10.39 3.26
C ARG A 14 10.02 -9.36 3.53
N SER A 15 9.76 -8.34 4.33
CA SER A 15 10.72 -7.27 4.68
C SER A 15 11.67 -7.65 5.83
N ALA A 16 11.68 -8.91 6.28
CA ALA A 16 12.51 -9.37 7.40
C ALA A 16 13.99 -9.57 7.03
N GLN A 17 14.29 -9.90 5.76
CA GLN A 17 15.67 -10.15 5.32
C GLN A 17 16.11 -9.28 4.12
N GLU A 18 15.22 -8.50 3.49
CA GLU A 18 15.56 -7.81 2.25
C GLU A 18 15.00 -6.39 2.12
N THR A 19 15.64 -5.67 1.21
CA THR A 19 15.73 -4.22 1.03
C THR A 19 14.42 -3.50 0.68
N ASP A 20 13.33 -4.23 0.41
CA ASP A 20 12.05 -3.70 -0.09
C ASP A 20 10.98 -3.59 1.01
N CYS A 21 11.16 -2.62 1.91
CA CYS A 21 10.29 -2.46 3.05
C CYS A 21 9.07 -1.59 2.72
N ILE A 22 7.95 -2.18 2.30
CA ILE A 22 6.69 -1.45 2.03
C ILE A 22 5.67 -1.70 3.15
N GLU A 23 4.87 -0.67 3.46
CA GLU A 23 3.70 -0.76 4.32
C GLU A 23 2.42 -0.33 3.61
N ILE A 24 1.33 -1.01 3.94
CA ILE A 24 -0.02 -0.75 3.45
C ILE A 24 -0.92 -0.30 4.60
N GLY A 25 -1.63 0.80 4.43
CA GLY A 25 -2.64 1.30 5.36
C GLY A 25 -4.01 1.38 4.70
N ASP A 26 -5.07 1.40 5.50
CA ASP A 26 -6.45 1.46 5.02
C ASP A 26 -7.25 2.63 5.57
N ALA A 27 -8.20 3.08 4.77
CA ALA A 27 -9.33 3.87 5.20
C ALA A 27 -10.55 3.53 4.32
N PRO A 28 -11.76 4.04 4.62
CA PRO A 28 -12.92 3.85 3.77
C PRO A 28 -12.65 4.31 2.33
N GLY A 29 -12.79 3.40 1.37
CA GLY A 29 -12.64 3.68 -0.07
C GLY A 29 -11.21 3.77 -0.60
N ILE A 30 -10.18 3.89 0.26
CA ILE A 30 -8.80 4.13 -0.18
C ILE A 30 -7.77 3.22 0.50
N VAL A 31 -6.61 3.10 -0.14
CA VAL A 31 -5.41 2.39 0.32
C VAL A 31 -4.23 3.34 0.30
N GLY A 32 -3.47 3.38 1.40
CA GLY A 32 -2.20 4.06 1.50
C GLY A 32 -1.05 3.10 1.28
N ILE A 33 -0.08 3.48 0.45
CA ILE A 33 1.15 2.72 0.20
C ILE A 33 2.31 3.65 0.51
N ARG A 34 3.23 3.21 1.37
CA ARG A 34 4.43 3.99 1.70
C ARG A 34 5.66 3.12 1.86
N ASP A 35 6.80 3.73 1.58
CA ASP A 35 8.09 3.15 1.92
C ASP A 35 8.29 3.20 3.45
N THR A 36 8.77 2.09 4.00
CA THR A 36 9.18 1.98 5.40
C THR A 36 10.43 2.78 5.70
N LYS A 37 11.36 2.79 4.75
CA LYS A 37 12.68 3.40 4.93
C LYS A 37 12.65 4.90 4.65
N ASN A 38 11.72 5.37 3.83
CA ASN A 38 11.58 6.78 3.50
C ASN A 38 10.15 7.29 3.80
N ARG A 39 9.85 7.51 5.08
CA ARG A 39 8.54 8.03 5.52
C ARG A 39 8.24 9.43 4.99
N ASP A 40 9.28 10.24 4.88
CA ASP A 40 9.18 11.63 4.48
C ASP A 40 8.97 11.78 2.96
N GLY A 41 9.25 10.72 2.20
CA GLY A 41 8.95 10.63 0.77
C GLY A 41 7.45 10.62 0.43
N GLY A 42 6.57 10.54 1.44
CA GLY A 42 5.13 10.66 1.29
C GLY A 42 4.39 9.31 1.24
N THR A 43 3.11 9.37 0.87
CA THR A 43 2.21 8.21 0.80
C THR A 43 1.44 8.26 -0.51
N LEU A 44 1.52 7.19 -1.30
CA LEU A 44 0.66 7.02 -2.46
C LEU A 44 -0.73 6.60 -1.97
N ILE A 45 -1.76 7.33 -2.40
CA ILE A 45 -3.15 7.03 -2.08
C ILE A 45 -3.85 6.59 -3.36
N VAL A 46 -4.48 5.43 -3.32
CA VAL A 46 -5.24 4.87 -4.44
C VAL A 46 -6.61 4.40 -3.96
N ASP A 47 -7.57 4.32 -4.87
CA ASP A 47 -8.88 3.76 -4.56
C ASP A 47 -8.76 2.26 -4.27
N ARG A 48 -9.57 1.76 -3.32
CA ARG A 48 -9.63 0.34 -2.95
C ARG A 48 -9.85 -0.57 -4.16
N PRO A 49 -10.82 -0.32 -5.06
CA PRO A 49 -11.03 -1.22 -6.21
C PRO A 49 -9.86 -1.21 -7.20
N ALA A 50 -9.12 -0.09 -7.30
CA ALA A 50 -7.93 -0.02 -8.14
C ALA A 50 -6.79 -0.86 -7.54
N PHE A 51 -6.58 -0.78 -6.22
CA PHE A 51 -5.61 -1.61 -5.52
C PHE A 51 -5.92 -3.10 -5.65
N ASP A 52 -7.19 -3.51 -5.52
CA ASP A 52 -7.59 -4.91 -5.66
C ASP A 52 -7.30 -5.45 -7.06
N ARG A 53 -7.57 -4.65 -8.11
CA ARG A 53 -7.23 -4.98 -9.51
C ARG A 53 -5.73 -5.09 -9.71
N PHE A 54 -4.96 -4.16 -9.14
CA PHE A 54 -3.49 -4.22 -9.17
C PHE A 54 -2.98 -5.54 -8.60
N ILE A 55 -3.41 -5.92 -7.39
CA ILE A 55 -3.02 -7.18 -6.77
C ILE A 55 -3.43 -8.40 -7.61
N ALA A 56 -4.64 -8.39 -8.17
CA ALA A 56 -5.11 -9.47 -9.05
C ALA A 56 -4.25 -9.59 -10.32
N ALA A 57 -3.84 -8.46 -10.91
CA ALA A 57 -2.95 -8.42 -12.07
C ALA A 57 -1.53 -8.90 -11.71
N THR A 58 -0.97 -8.46 -10.58
CA THR A 58 0.35 -8.92 -10.08
C THR A 58 0.36 -10.43 -9.90
N LYS A 59 -0.65 -10.99 -9.22
CA LYS A 59 -0.75 -12.44 -8.97
C LYS A 59 -0.88 -13.26 -10.26
N ALA A 60 -1.53 -12.70 -11.27
CA ALA A 60 -1.67 -13.32 -12.58
C ALA A 60 -0.47 -13.07 -13.50
N ASN A 61 0.57 -12.37 -13.03
CA ASN A 61 1.73 -11.94 -13.82
C ASN A 61 1.33 -11.17 -15.10
N ARG A 62 0.37 -10.23 -14.96
CA ARG A 62 -0.19 -9.41 -16.05
C ARG A 62 0.16 -7.92 -15.93
N LEU A 63 1.12 -7.58 -15.09
CA LEU A 63 1.72 -6.25 -15.09
C LEU A 63 2.86 -6.29 -16.10
N ALA A 64 2.69 -5.55 -17.19
CA ALA A 64 3.69 -5.40 -18.26
C ALA A 64 4.78 -4.40 -17.86
#